data_AF-A0A7X4JUH1-F1
#
_entry.id   AF-A0A7X4JUH1-F1
#
_cell.length_a   1.000
_cell.length_b   1.000
_cell.length_c   1.000
_cell.angle_alpha   90.00
_cell.angle_beta   90.00
_cell.angle_gamma   90.00
#
_symmetry.space_group_name_H-M   'P 1'
#
loop_
_entity.id
_entity.type
_entity.pdbx_description
1 polymer ?
#
loop_
_entity_poly.entity_id
_entity_poly.type
_entity_poly.pdbx_seq_one_letter_code
_entity_poly.pdbx_strand_id
1 'polypeptide(L)' 'MDRSPSVDVEIPDRPLFKAAEVCSIAGVQPYVLKSWEGEFPALGASTTTGARVYRRVDVELV' A
#
# COMPACT_ATOMS: atom_id res chain seq x y z
N MET A 1 2.69 13.53 26.81
CA MET A 1 2.01 13.45 25.50
C MET A 1 2.73 12.37 24.72
N ASP A 2 2.08 11.21 24.59
CA ASP A 2 2.59 10.01 23.92
C ASP A 2 2.90 10.34 22.46
N ARG A 3 4.18 10.44 22.11
CA ARG A 3 4.60 10.36 20.71
C ARG A 3 4.53 8.88 20.38
N SER A 4 3.44 8.50 19.73
CA SER A 4 3.26 7.17 19.17
C SER A 4 4.52 6.78 18.39
N PRO A 5 4.98 5.51 18.50
CA PRO A 5 6.16 5.07 17.78
C PRO A 5 5.90 5.32 16.29
N SER A 6 6.74 6.13 15.67
CA SER A 6 6.89 6.14 14.22
C SER A 6 7.24 4.70 13.87
N VAL A 7 6.24 3.95 13.39
CA VAL A 7 6.43 2.59 12.93
C VAL A 7 7.47 2.67 11.83
N ASP A 8 8.68 2.20 12.11
CA ASP A 8 9.65 1.89 11.08
C ASP A 8 9.00 0.78 10.25
N VAL A 9 8.24 1.21 9.25
CA VAL A 9 7.57 0.32 8.33
C VAL A 9 8.67 -0.41 7.56
N GLU A 10 9.01 -1.62 8.02
CA GLU A 10 9.95 -2.48 7.33
C GLU A 10 9.31 -2.91 6.02
N ILE A 11 9.50 -2.12 4.96
CA ILE A 11 9.07 -2.45 3.60
C ILE A 11 10.10 -3.43 3.02
N PRO A 12 9.74 -4.70 2.78
CA PRO A 12 10.64 -5.69 2.18
C PRO A 12 11.27 -5.18 0.87
N ASP A 13 12.52 -5.55 0.60
CA ASP A 13 13.21 -5.21 -0.66
C ASP A 13 12.70 -6.08 -1.81
N ARG A 14 11.48 -5.77 -2.27
CA ARG A 14 10.85 -6.44 -3.43
C ARG A 14 10.19 -5.39 -4.34
N PRO A 15 10.14 -5.65 -5.65
CA PRO A 15 9.67 -4.65 -6.61
C PRO A 15 8.16 -4.44 -6.58
N LEU A 16 7.39 -5.45 -6.16
CA LEU A 16 5.92 -5.44 -6.21
C LEU A 16 5.30 -6.02 -4.93
N PHE A 17 4.21 -5.39 -4.50
CA PHE A 17 3.42 -5.71 -3.32
C PHE A 17 1.96 -5.98 -3.74
N LYS A 18 1.28 -6.86 -3.01
CA LYS A 18 -0.16 -7.10 -3.18
C LYS A 18 -0.94 -6.17 -2.24
N ALA A 19 -2.20 -5.85 -2.57
CA ALA A 19 -3.06 -5.01 -1.73
C ALA A 19 -3.07 -5.42 -0.24
N ALA A 20 -3.12 -6.73 0.06
CA ALA A 20 -3.08 -7.24 1.42
C ALA A 20 -1.75 -6.92 2.14
N GLU A 21 -0.62 -7.01 1.44
CA GLU A 21 0.69 -6.66 1.99
C GLU A 21 0.77 -5.15 2.25
N VAL A 22 0.27 -4.33 1.32
CA VAL A 22 0.22 -2.87 1.50
C VAL A 22 -0.60 -2.49 2.73
N CYS A 23 -1.78 -3.11 2.91
CA CYS A 23 -2.60 -2.91 4.10
C CYS A 23 -1.85 -3.26 5.39
N SER A 24 -1.15 -4.39 5.41
CA SER A 24 -0.36 -4.81 6.57
C SER A 24 0.83 -3.88 6.84
N ILE A 25 1.50 -3.41 5.79
CA ILE A 25 2.69 -2.57 5.86
C ILE A 25 2.33 -1.15 6.30
N ALA A 26 1.34 -0.52 5.67
CA ALA A 26 0.91 0.83 6.01
C ALA A 26 -0.05 0.87 7.22
N GLY A 27 -0.49 -0.28 7.74
CA GLY A 27 -1.45 -0.35 8.84
C GLY A 27 -2.85 0.17 8.47
N VAL A 28 -3.17 0.21 7.17
CA VAL A 28 -4.46 0.70 6.67
C VAL A 28 -5.43 -0.44 6.44
N GLN A 29 -6.73 -0.16 6.59
CA GLN A 29 -7.76 -1.15 6.33
C GLN A 29 -8.01 -1.30 4.81
N PRO A 30 -8.40 -2.49 4.32
CA PRO A 30 -8.61 -2.73 2.89
C PRO A 30 -9.61 -1.80 2.21
N TYR A 31 -10.62 -1.32 2.93
CA TYR A 31 -11.59 -0.37 2.36
C TYR A 31 -10.99 1.02 2.15
N VAL A 32 -10.02 1.44 2.96
CA VAL A 32 -9.31 2.73 2.81
C VAL A 32 -8.46 2.68 1.54
N LEU A 33 -7.71 1.58 1.39
CA LEU A 33 -6.91 1.36 0.18
C LEU A 33 -7.80 1.37 -1.09
N LYS A 34 -8.99 0.77 -1.03
CA LYS A 34 -9.97 0.83 -2.14
C LYS A 34 -10.46 2.24 -2.47
N SER A 35 -10.68 3.08 -1.46
CA SER A 35 -11.04 4.48 -1.69
C SER A 35 -9.92 5.19 -2.47
N TRP A 36 -8.68 4.99 -2.05
CA TRP A 36 -7.52 5.57 -2.74
C TRP A 36 -7.28 4.99 -4.13
N GLU A 37 -7.52 3.70 -4.35
CA GLU A 37 -7.48 3.09 -5.68
C GLU A 37 -8.46 3.76 -6.68
N GLY A 38 -9.58 4.29 -6.17
CA GLY A 38 -10.58 5.02 -6.95
C GLY A 38 -10.26 6.50 -7.14
N GLU A 39 -9.71 7.16 -6.12
CA GLU A 39 -9.31 8.58 -6.19
C GLU A 39 -8.00 8.79 -6.96
N PHE A 40 -7.08 7.83 -6.87
CA PHE A 40 -5.76 7.86 -7.48
C PHE A 40 -5.62 6.69 -8.46
N PRO A 41 -6.05 6.83 -9.72
CA PRO A 41 -5.90 5.78 -10.72
C PRO A 41 -4.44 5.42 -11.04
N ALA A 42 -3.49 6.27 -10.64
CA ALA A 42 -2.05 6.03 -10.71
C ALA A 42 -1.50 5.20 -9.52
N LEU A 43 -2.31 4.97 -8.48
CA LEU A 43 -1.92 4.17 -7.31
C LEU A 43 -2.01 2.68 -7.64
N GLY A 44 -0.82 2.07 -7.74
CA GLY A 44 -0.66 0.69 -8.17
C GLY A 44 -0.96 0.48 -9.66
N ALA A 45 -0.68 -0.71 -10.14
CA ALA A 45 -0.91 -1.14 -11.52
C ALA A 45 -1.80 -2.38 -11.53
N SER A 46 -2.79 -2.40 -12.42
CA SER A 46 -3.58 -3.60 -12.72
C SER A 46 -2.74 -4.56 -13.55
N THR A 47 -2.61 -5.81 -13.08
CA THR A 47 -1.98 -6.88 -13.85
C THR A 47 -2.97 -7.44 -14.88
N THR A 48 -2.46 -8.24 -15.81
CA THR A 48 -3.27 -8.95 -16.83
C THR A 48 -4.36 -9.84 -16.23
N THR A 49 -4.20 -10.28 -14.97
CA THR A 49 -5.17 -11.12 -14.26
C THR A 49 -6.24 -10.32 -13.52
N GLY A 50 -6.20 -8.99 -13.59
CA GLY A 50 -7.13 -8.08 -12.89
C GLY A 50 -6.79 -7.82 -11.43
N ALA A 51 -5.74 -8.41 -10.89
CA ALA A 51 -5.24 -8.08 -9.56
C ALA A 51 -4.43 -6.77 -9.60
N ARG A 52 -4.50 -5.96 -8.54
CA ARG A 52 -3.68 -4.75 -8.41
C ARG A 52 -2.39 -5.05 -7.65
N VAL A 53 -1.27 -4.60 -8.21
CA VAL A 53 0.06 -4.67 -7.61
C VAL A 53 0.59 -3.27 -7.38
N TYR A 54 1.36 -3.11 -6.32
CA TYR A 54 1.85 -1.83 -5.83
C TYR A 54 3.36 -1.86 -5.86
N ARG A 55 4.00 -0.78 -6.29
CA ARG A 55 5.46 -0.63 -6.17
C ARG A 55 5.79 -0.06 -4.81
N ARG A 56 7.07 -0.10 -4.44
CA ARG A 56 7.56 0.52 -3.20
C ARG A 56 7.09 1.97 -3.05
N VAL A 57 7.20 2.77 -4.11
CA VAL A 57 6.73 4.17 -4.11
C VAL A 57 5.24 4.30 -3.83
N ASP A 58 4.43 3.35 -4.28
CA ASP A 58 2.99 3.35 -4.03
C ASP A 58 2.69 2.97 -2.57
N VAL A 59 3.55 2.18 -1.93
CA VAL A 59 3.45 1.81 -0.50
C VAL A 59 3.93 2.91 0.42
N GLU A 60 4.95 3.68 0.01
CA GLU A 60 5.47 4.83 0.76
C GLU A 60 4.52 6.04 0.75
N LEU A 61 3.58 6.08 -0.21
CA LEU A 61 2.55 7.11 -0.34
C LEU A 61 1.30 6.83 0.50
N VAL A 62 1.16 5.60 1.00
CA VAL A 62 -0.02 5.09 1.73
C VAL A 62 0.20 5.21 3.23
#